data_AF-A0A3B9YGL0-F1
#
_entry.id   AF-A0A3B9YGL0-F1
#
_cell.length_a   1.000
_cell.length_b   1.000
_cell.length_c   1.000
_cell.angle_alpha   90.00
_cell.angle_beta   90.00
_cell.angle_gamma   90.00
#
_symmetry.space_group_name_H-M   'P 1'
#
loop_
_entity.id
_entity.type
_entity.pdbx_description
1 polymer ?
#
loop_
_entity_poly.entity_id
_entity_poly.type
_entity_poly.pdbx_seq_one_letter_code
_entity_poly.pdbx_strand_id
1 'polypeptide(L)'
;MGEPTQRFQRRTVLVKRHLQLKYAAIVFAAVLFTAFIVGGGIYYSTFKFIKDLDPAKIPEILEIMKVDGVKIALFMGIMFLVSLFVSHKFAGPVFRFEQSAQVLATGDLTHRVCLRTGDDLMELQDEVNAMVASLQRLVQKDRARAESLIARLEALEGKAPEALRPELAAIAEELRGLTRGFKV
;
A
#
# COMPACT_ATOMS: atom_id res chain seq x y z
N MET A 1 27.99 34.00 10.71
CA MET A 1 26.54 34.04 11.02
C MET A 1 25.88 32.97 10.18
N GLY A 2 25.49 31.85 10.79
CA GLY A 2 24.91 30.70 10.08
C GLY A 2 23.43 30.91 9.80
N GLU A 3 23.01 30.61 8.57
CA GLU A 3 21.61 30.64 8.15
C GLU A 3 20.76 29.60 8.91
N PRO A 4 19.50 29.92 9.24
CA PRO A 4 18.61 28.96 9.85
C PRO A 4 18.07 27.99 8.78
N THR A 5 18.51 26.74 8.81
CA THR A 5 17.89 25.64 8.06
C THR A 5 16.43 25.47 8.48
N GLN A 6 15.50 25.86 7.60
CA GLN A 6 14.08 25.55 7.75
C GLN A 6 13.89 24.03 7.79
N ARG A 7 13.57 23.50 8.98
CA ARG A 7 13.09 22.13 9.16
C ARG A 7 11.72 21.98 8.50
N PHE A 8 11.68 21.42 7.30
CA PHE A 8 10.45 20.93 6.69
C PHE A 8 9.92 19.71 7.48
N GLN A 9 9.16 19.96 8.54
CA GLN A 9 8.35 18.93 9.19
C GLN A 9 7.11 18.66 8.35
N ARG A 10 7.19 17.72 7.40
CA ARG A 10 5.99 17.18 6.74
C ARG A 10 5.26 16.26 7.73
N ARG A 11 4.41 16.85 8.56
CA ARG A 11 3.49 16.15 9.48
C ARG A 11 2.11 16.00 8.82
N THR A 12 1.91 14.91 8.09
CA THR A 12 0.58 14.38 7.82
C THR A 12 0.57 12.91 8.24
N VAL A 13 0.32 12.70 9.53
CA VAL A 13 0.34 11.38 10.21
C VAL A 13 -0.85 10.50 9.78
N LEU A 14 -1.81 11.02 9.01
CA LEU A 14 -3.05 10.33 8.66
C LEU A 14 -3.23 10.34 7.14
N VAL A 15 -2.54 9.40 6.50
CA VAL A 15 -2.50 9.30 5.04
C VAL A 15 -3.80 8.67 4.50
N LYS A 16 -4.48 7.78 5.25
CA LYS A 16 -5.85 7.29 5.00
C LYS A 16 -6.50 6.72 6.27
N ARG A 17 -7.29 7.52 6.99
CA ARG A 17 -7.94 7.10 8.25
C ARG A 17 -8.86 5.89 8.08
N HIS A 18 -9.53 5.77 6.94
CA HIS A 18 -10.51 4.71 6.68
C HIS A 18 -9.87 3.32 6.64
N LEU A 19 -8.79 3.15 5.87
CA LEU A 19 -8.09 1.87 5.76
C LEU A 19 -7.43 1.49 7.09
N GLN A 20 -6.84 2.49 7.75
CA GLN A 20 -6.16 2.29 9.03
C GLN A 20 -7.14 1.80 10.12
N LEU A 21 -8.29 2.48 10.26
CA LEU A 21 -9.33 2.10 11.21
C LEU A 21 -9.93 0.75 10.88
N LYS A 22 -10.13 0.42 9.59
CA LYS A 22 -10.67 -0.89 9.18
C LYS A 22 -9.78 -2.04 9.67
N TYR A 23 -8.48 -2.01 9.41
CA TYR A 23 -7.58 -3.07 9.86
C TYR A 23 -7.37 -3.08 11.37
N ALA A 24 -7.22 -1.91 12.00
CA ALA A 24 -7.09 -1.81 13.45
C ALA A 24 -8.34 -2.37 14.16
N ALA A 25 -9.53 -2.08 13.64
CA ALA A 25 -10.79 -2.62 14.16
C ALA A 25 -10.91 -4.13 13.98
N ILE A 26 -10.47 -4.68 12.84
CA ILE A 26 -10.45 -6.14 12.61
C ILE A 26 -9.55 -6.84 13.63
N VAL A 27 -8.31 -6.36 13.79
CA VAL A 27 -7.35 -6.95 14.76
C VAL A 27 -7.87 -6.80 16.18
N PHE A 28 -8.37 -5.61 16.55
CA PHE A 28 -8.91 -5.35 17.88
C PHE A 28 -10.14 -6.21 18.17
N ALA A 29 -11.05 -6.38 17.20
CA ALA A 29 -12.22 -7.25 17.33
C ALA A 29 -11.82 -8.72 17.50
N ALA A 30 -10.80 -9.19 16.78
CA ALA A 30 -10.28 -10.56 16.93
C ALA A 30 -9.70 -10.80 18.32
N VAL A 31 -8.93 -9.84 18.85
CA VAL A 31 -8.39 -9.89 20.22
C VAL A 31 -9.52 -9.85 21.25
N LEU A 32 -10.49 -8.95 21.09
CA LEU A 32 -11.66 -8.86 21.97
C LEU A 32 -12.47 -10.16 21.96
N PHE A 33 -12.72 -10.73 20.78
CA PHE A 33 -13.44 -11.98 20.63
C PHE A 33 -12.72 -13.15 21.30
N THR A 34 -11.40 -13.23 21.12
CA THR A 34 -10.56 -14.25 21.78
C THR A 34 -10.57 -14.07 23.29
N ALA A 35 -10.44 -12.84 23.78
CA ALA A 35 -10.52 -12.54 25.21
C ALA A 35 -11.89 -12.88 25.80
N PHE A 36 -12.97 -12.67 25.05
CA PHE A 36 -14.32 -13.01 25.49
C PHE A 36 -14.53 -14.53 25.57
N ILE A 37 -14.12 -15.29 24.55
CA ILE A 37 -14.28 -16.75 24.54
C ILE A 37 -13.39 -17.40 25.60
N VAL A 38 -12.08 -17.12 25.55
CA VAL A 38 -11.11 -17.79 26.42
C VAL A 38 -11.18 -17.23 27.83
N GLY A 39 -11.07 -15.91 27.96
CA GLY A 39 -11.12 -15.24 29.27
C GLY A 39 -12.46 -15.39 29.94
N GLY A 40 -13.56 -15.18 29.21
CA GLY A 40 -14.92 -15.38 29.73
C GLY A 40 -15.20 -16.84 30.12
N GLY A 41 -14.72 -17.80 29.34
CA GLY A 41 -14.86 -19.23 29.65
C GLY A 41 -14.10 -19.64 30.92
N ILE A 42 -12.84 -19.22 31.04
CA ILE A 42 -12.03 -19.46 32.25
C ILE A 42 -12.68 -18.79 33.46
N TYR A 43 -13.13 -17.55 33.31
CA TYR A 43 -13.79 -16.81 34.36
C TYR A 43 -15.07 -17.50 34.85
N TYR A 44 -15.96 -17.90 33.92
CA TYR A 44 -17.19 -18.63 34.25
C TYR A 44 -16.90 -19.97 34.93
N SER A 45 -15.94 -20.73 34.40
CA SER A 45 -15.56 -22.04 34.95
C SER A 45 -15.01 -21.92 36.37
N THR A 46 -14.12 -20.96 36.60
CA THR A 46 -13.51 -20.70 37.92
C THR A 46 -14.55 -20.21 38.93
N PHE A 47 -15.40 -19.26 38.54
CA PHE A 47 -16.46 -18.74 39.41
C PHE A 47 -17.43 -19.85 39.83
N LYS A 48 -17.87 -20.69 38.88
CA LYS A 48 -18.75 -21.82 39.16
C LYS A 48 -18.09 -22.82 40.10
N PHE A 49 -16.84 -23.20 39.83
CA PHE A 49 -16.08 -24.14 40.66
C PHE A 49 -15.98 -23.67 42.11
N ILE A 50 -15.54 -22.41 42.34
CA ILE A 50 -15.37 -21.90 43.70
C ILE A 50 -16.72 -21.74 44.41
N LYS A 51 -17.76 -21.26 43.70
CA LYS A 51 -19.11 -21.16 44.26
C LYS A 51 -19.64 -22.50 44.75
N ASP A 52 -19.36 -23.58 44.02
CA ASP A 52 -19.81 -24.93 44.36
C ASP A 52 -18.98 -25.56 45.51
N LEU A 53 -17.71 -25.17 45.68
CA LEU A 53 -16.82 -25.66 46.75
C LEU A 53 -16.99 -24.93 48.09
N ASP A 54 -16.95 -23.59 48.07
CA ASP A 54 -17.04 -22.76 49.28
C ASP A 54 -17.70 -21.40 48.97
N PRO A 55 -19.03 -21.28 49.17
CA PRO A 55 -19.75 -20.04 48.97
C PRO A 55 -19.27 -18.87 49.85
N ALA A 56 -18.60 -19.13 50.98
CA ALA A 56 -18.12 -18.07 51.87
C ALA A 56 -16.98 -17.25 51.24
N LYS A 57 -16.32 -17.78 50.20
CA LYS A 57 -15.24 -17.11 49.46
C LYS A 57 -15.74 -16.12 48.40
N ILE A 58 -17.04 -16.06 48.11
CA ILE A 58 -17.62 -15.16 47.10
C ILE A 58 -17.19 -13.69 47.27
N PRO A 59 -17.17 -13.08 48.48
CA PRO A 59 -16.73 -11.69 48.65
C PRO A 59 -15.26 -11.48 48.27
N GLU A 60 -14.39 -12.44 48.59
CA GLU A 60 -12.95 -12.42 48.27
C GLU A 60 -12.74 -12.52 46.74
N ILE A 61 -13.54 -13.34 46.06
CA ILE A 61 -13.57 -13.43 44.58
C ILE A 61 -14.00 -12.11 43.93
N LEU A 62 -15.00 -11.43 44.50
CA LEU A 62 -15.46 -10.13 43.96
C LEU A 62 -14.37 -9.06 44.02
N GLU A 63 -13.48 -9.09 45.02
CA GLU A 63 -12.32 -8.20 45.05
C GLU A 63 -11.28 -8.55 43.98
N ILE A 64 -10.98 -9.83 43.79
CA ILE A 64 -10.11 -10.32 42.73
C ILE A 64 -10.65 -9.89 41.36
N MET A 65 -11.97 -10.00 41.14
CA MET A 65 -12.63 -9.57 39.91
C MET A 65 -12.47 -8.08 39.61
N LYS A 66 -12.54 -7.22 40.63
CA LYS A 66 -12.33 -5.78 40.43
C LYS A 66 -10.91 -5.51 39.94
N VAL A 67 -9.92 -6.15 40.56
CA VAL A 67 -8.51 -6.03 40.17
C VAL A 67 -8.28 -6.56 38.76
N ASP A 68 -8.84 -7.73 38.43
CA ASP A 68 -8.71 -8.32 37.09
C ASP A 68 -9.46 -7.53 36.02
N GLY A 69 -10.60 -6.93 36.36
CA GLY A 69 -11.31 -6.00 35.47
C GLY A 69 -10.46 -4.79 35.09
N VAL A 70 -9.71 -4.22 36.03
CA VAL A 70 -8.75 -3.13 35.75
C VAL A 70 -7.63 -3.60 34.83
N LYS A 71 -7.07 -4.80 35.06
CA LYS A 71 -6.03 -5.37 34.19
C LYS A 71 -6.54 -5.62 32.77
N ILE A 72 -7.75 -6.15 32.62
CA ILE A 72 -8.38 -6.37 31.30
C ILE A 72 -8.59 -5.04 30.60
N ALA A 73 -9.12 -4.02 31.28
CA ALA A 73 -9.31 -2.69 30.70
C ALA A 73 -7.99 -2.08 30.24
N LEU A 74 -6.92 -2.19 31.05
CA LEU A 74 -5.59 -1.74 30.69
C LEU A 74 -5.03 -2.49 29.47
N PHE A 75 -5.14 -3.82 29.46
CA PHE A 75 -4.73 -4.66 28.33
C PHE A 75 -5.46 -4.28 27.04
N MET A 76 -6.78 -4.09 27.12
CA MET A 76 -7.61 -3.67 25.99
C MET A 76 -7.19 -2.29 25.46
N GLY A 77 -6.89 -1.34 26.35
CA GLY A 77 -6.35 -0.04 25.98
C GLY A 77 -5.02 -0.14 25.25
N ILE A 78 -4.09 -0.96 25.76
CA ILE A 78 -2.79 -1.19 25.10
C ILE A 78 -2.98 -1.86 23.74
N MET A 79 -3.80 -2.91 23.66
CA MET A 79 -4.07 -3.61 22.40
C MET A 79 -4.72 -2.71 21.34
N PHE A 80 -5.59 -1.79 21.75
CA PHE A 80 -6.13 -0.77 20.85
C PHE A 80 -5.05 0.16 20.31
N LEU A 81 -4.12 0.61 21.16
CA LEU A 81 -3.00 1.45 20.71
C LEU A 81 -2.06 0.69 19.77
N VAL A 82 -1.76 -0.57 20.07
CA VAL A 82 -0.95 -1.44 19.22
C VAL A 82 -1.61 -1.65 17.86
N SER A 83 -2.92 -1.93 17.82
CA SER A 83 -3.63 -2.15 16.56
C SER A 83 -3.62 -0.89 15.67
N LEU A 84 -3.76 0.30 16.26
CA LEU A 84 -3.63 1.57 15.56
C LEU A 84 -2.22 1.79 15.01
N PHE A 85 -1.19 1.45 15.80
CA PHE A 85 0.20 1.61 15.41
C PHE A 85 0.59 0.68 14.25
N VAL A 86 0.27 -0.61 14.37
CA VAL A 86 0.55 -1.60 13.30
C VAL A 86 -0.13 -1.17 12.01
N SER A 87 -1.39 -0.72 12.08
CA SER A 87 -2.15 -0.29 10.92
C SER A 87 -1.53 0.93 10.20
N HIS A 88 -0.86 1.82 10.94
CA HIS A 88 -0.15 2.96 10.36
C HIS A 88 1.02 2.53 9.46
N LYS A 89 1.74 1.47 9.88
CA LYS A 89 2.93 0.97 9.17
C LYS A 89 2.62 0.45 7.76
N PHE A 90 1.40 -0.04 7.53
CA PHE A 90 0.93 -0.47 6.22
C PHE A 90 0.29 0.67 5.39
N ALA A 91 -0.47 1.56 6.03
CA ALA A 91 -1.22 2.60 5.33
C ALA A 91 -0.31 3.59 4.56
N GLY A 92 0.86 3.91 5.12
CA GLY A 92 1.83 4.81 4.49
C GLY A 92 2.36 4.27 3.16
N PRO A 93 3.00 3.08 3.15
CA PRO A 93 3.49 2.44 1.93
C PRO A 93 2.42 2.26 0.85
N VAL A 94 1.23 1.77 1.23
CA VAL A 94 0.11 1.56 0.28
C VAL A 94 -0.26 2.86 -0.44
N PHE A 95 -0.36 3.98 0.27
CA PHE A 95 -0.63 5.26 -0.36
C PHE A 95 0.45 5.69 -1.35
N ARG A 96 1.74 5.42 -1.06
CA ARG A 96 2.83 5.73 -1.98
C ARG A 96 2.76 4.87 -3.26
N PHE A 97 2.33 3.62 -3.15
CA PHE A 97 2.05 2.78 -4.31
C PHE A 97 0.91 3.36 -5.15
N GLU A 98 -0.20 3.77 -4.54
CA GLU A 98 -1.31 4.38 -5.28
C GLU A 98 -0.89 5.65 -6.02
N GLN A 99 -0.16 6.54 -5.36
CA GLN A 99 0.34 7.76 -6.00
C GLN A 99 1.27 7.43 -7.17
N SER A 100 2.13 6.42 -7.00
CA SER A 100 3.02 5.98 -8.07
C SER A 100 2.26 5.34 -9.22
N ALA A 101 1.23 4.54 -8.93
CA ALA A 101 0.36 3.94 -9.93
C ALA A 101 -0.40 5.01 -10.74
N GLN A 102 -0.84 6.10 -10.09
CA GLN A 102 -1.46 7.23 -10.80
C GLN A 102 -0.49 7.88 -11.78
N VAL A 103 0.78 8.10 -11.40
CA VAL A 103 1.81 8.63 -12.31
C VAL A 103 2.12 7.67 -13.44
N LEU A 104 2.27 6.38 -13.14
CA LEU A 104 2.50 5.35 -14.17
C LEU A 104 1.33 5.26 -15.15
N ALA A 105 0.10 5.43 -14.68
CA ALA A 105 -1.11 5.43 -15.51
C ALA A 105 -1.18 6.61 -16.49
N THR A 106 -0.46 7.70 -16.26
CA THR A 106 -0.33 8.80 -17.25
C THR A 106 0.71 8.49 -18.33
N GLY A 107 1.31 7.29 -18.32
CA GLY A 107 2.35 6.89 -19.27
C GLY A 107 3.77 7.27 -18.87
N ASP A 108 4.00 7.83 -17.67
CA ASP A 108 5.36 8.14 -17.19
C ASP A 108 6.04 6.91 -16.57
N LEU A 109 6.71 6.13 -17.42
CA LEU A 109 7.45 4.92 -17.02
C LEU A 109 8.86 5.24 -16.47
N THR A 110 9.23 6.51 -16.35
CA THR A 110 10.49 6.93 -15.70
C THR A 110 10.33 6.99 -14.18
N HIS A 111 9.09 7.05 -13.68
CA HIS A 111 8.80 7.06 -12.25
C HIS A 111 9.20 5.74 -11.57
N ARG A 112 9.65 5.83 -10.33
CA ARG A 112 10.00 4.67 -9.48
C ARG A 112 9.36 4.81 -8.13
N VAL A 113 8.84 3.70 -7.61
CA VAL A 113 8.35 3.63 -6.24
C VAL A 113 9.55 3.63 -5.31
N CYS A 114 9.53 4.48 -4.28
CA CYS A 114 10.55 4.53 -3.25
C CYS A 114 9.89 4.70 -1.89
N LEU A 115 9.97 3.67 -1.06
CA LEU A 115 9.50 3.59 0.32
C LEU A 115 10.61 3.99 1.28
N ARG A 116 10.28 4.17 2.55
CA ARG A 116 11.28 4.46 3.59
C ARG A 116 11.94 3.15 4.04
N THR A 117 13.21 3.24 4.42
CA THR A 117 13.91 2.11 5.03
C THR A 117 13.16 1.63 6.27
N GLY A 118 12.84 0.33 6.33
CA GLY A 118 12.08 -0.28 7.42
C GLY A 118 10.56 -0.31 7.21
N ASP A 119 10.05 0.18 6.09
CA ASP A 119 8.66 -0.07 5.66
C ASP A 119 8.48 -1.56 5.32
N ASP A 120 7.32 -2.15 5.66
CA ASP A 120 7.08 -3.59 5.50
C ASP A 120 6.94 -4.07 4.04
N LEU A 121 6.77 -3.14 3.09
CA LEU A 121 6.50 -3.44 1.67
C LEU A 121 7.69 -3.17 0.75
N MET A 122 8.92 -3.17 1.27
CA MET A 122 10.13 -2.92 0.46
C MET A 122 10.33 -3.96 -0.65
N GLU A 123 10.04 -5.24 -0.39
CA GLU A 123 10.13 -6.28 -1.44
C GLU A 123 9.14 -6.01 -2.57
N LEU A 124 7.90 -5.63 -2.24
CA LEU A 124 6.90 -5.25 -3.23
C LEU A 124 7.32 -4.01 -4.04
N GLN A 125 8.01 -3.06 -3.43
CA GLN A 125 8.55 -1.90 -4.14
C GLN A 125 9.52 -2.35 -5.23
N ASP A 126 10.42 -3.27 -4.90
CA ASP A 126 11.44 -3.75 -5.81
C ASP A 126 10.81 -4.50 -6.99
N GLU A 127 9.82 -5.36 -6.73
CA GLU A 127 9.04 -6.05 -7.77
C GLU A 127 8.27 -5.09 -8.68
N VAL A 128 7.60 -4.08 -8.10
CA VAL A 128 6.88 -3.06 -8.89
C VAL A 128 7.86 -2.26 -9.75
N ASN A 129 9.02 -1.89 -9.21
CA ASN A 129 10.05 -1.18 -9.98
C ASN A 129 10.63 -2.03 -11.11
N ALA A 130 10.82 -3.34 -10.88
CA ALA A 130 11.24 -4.28 -11.91
C ALA A 130 10.19 -4.40 -13.03
N MET A 131 8.90 -4.46 -12.67
CA MET A 131 7.79 -4.44 -13.62
C MET A 131 7.79 -3.15 -14.46
N VAL A 132 7.89 -1.97 -13.84
CA VAL A 132 7.94 -0.69 -14.56
C VAL A 132 9.14 -0.62 -15.49
N ALA A 133 10.31 -1.07 -15.04
CA ALA A 133 11.51 -1.13 -15.88
C ALA A 133 11.32 -2.07 -17.08
N SER A 134 10.62 -3.18 -16.92
CA SER A 134 10.27 -4.10 -18.02
C SER A 134 9.35 -3.43 -19.03
N LEU A 135 8.29 -2.76 -18.57
CA LEU A 135 7.38 -1.99 -19.43
C LEU A 135 8.11 -0.88 -20.20
N GLN A 136 9.00 -0.14 -19.53
CA GLN A 136 9.82 0.90 -20.15
C GLN A 136 10.66 0.33 -21.30
N ARG A 137 11.33 -0.83 -21.09
CA ARG A 137 12.12 -1.49 -22.14
C ARG A 137 11.26 -1.96 -23.32
N LEU A 138 10.05 -2.46 -23.06
CA LEU A 138 9.14 -2.89 -24.13
C LEU A 138 8.74 -1.71 -25.01
N VAL A 139 8.32 -0.59 -24.41
CA VAL A 139 7.96 0.62 -25.14
C VAL A 139 9.16 1.19 -25.91
N GLN A 140 10.36 1.21 -25.32
CA GLN A 140 11.58 1.62 -26.02
C GLN A 140 11.87 0.73 -27.24
N LYS A 141 11.68 -0.59 -27.11
CA LYS A 141 11.85 -1.54 -28.21
C LYS A 141 10.83 -1.32 -29.33
N ASP A 142 9.58 -1.04 -28.97
CA ASP A 142 8.52 -0.75 -29.95
C ASP A 142 8.77 0.59 -30.65
N ARG A 143 9.27 1.59 -29.93
CA ARG A 143 9.67 2.88 -30.51
C ARG A 143 10.81 2.72 -31.52
N ALA A 144 11.86 1.97 -31.18
CA ALA A 144 12.96 1.69 -32.10
C ALA A 144 12.49 0.91 -33.35
N ARG A 145 11.52 -0.01 -33.20
CA ARG A 145 10.91 -0.72 -34.33
C ARG A 145 10.09 0.22 -35.20
N ALA A 146 9.27 1.09 -34.62
CA ALA A 146 8.49 2.08 -35.35
C ALA A 146 9.42 3.02 -36.14
N GLU A 147 10.49 3.52 -35.53
CA GLU A 147 11.51 4.36 -36.19
C GLU A 147 12.16 3.63 -37.38
N SER A 148 12.49 2.34 -37.24
CA SER A 148 13.01 1.55 -38.36
C SER A 148 11.98 1.35 -39.48
N LEU A 149 10.69 1.24 -39.18
CA LEU A 149 9.64 1.10 -40.19
C LEU A 149 9.39 2.42 -40.91
N ILE A 150 9.36 3.54 -40.19
CA ILE A 150 9.26 4.89 -40.74
C ILE A 150 10.38 5.13 -41.75
N ALA A 151 11.63 4.85 -41.39
CA ALA A 151 12.76 5.03 -42.30
C ALA A 151 12.64 4.18 -43.59
N ARG A 152 12.03 2.99 -43.51
CA ARG A 152 11.76 2.15 -44.69
C ARG A 152 10.63 2.72 -45.56
N LEU A 153 9.58 3.26 -44.94
CA LEU A 153 8.47 3.89 -45.66
C LEU A 153 8.95 5.13 -46.41
N GLU A 154 9.75 5.99 -45.78
CA GLU A 154 10.31 7.19 -46.42
C GLU A 154 11.22 6.82 -47.61
N ALA A 155 12.02 5.75 -47.49
CA ALA A 155 12.83 5.24 -48.59
C ALA A 155 12.00 4.67 -49.75
N LEU A 156 10.81 4.12 -49.47
CA LEU A 156 9.87 3.64 -50.49
C LEU A 156 9.09 4.80 -51.13
N GLU A 157 8.74 5.83 -50.36
CA GLU A 157 8.03 7.02 -50.85
C GLU A 157 8.80 7.71 -51.99
N GLY A 158 10.12 7.83 -51.86
CA GLY A 158 10.99 8.37 -52.91
C GLY A 158 10.99 7.56 -54.22
N LYS A 159 10.55 6.30 -54.18
CA LYS A 159 10.45 5.39 -55.34
C LYS A 159 9.01 5.13 -55.77
N ALA A 160 8.02 5.60 -55.00
CA ALA A 160 6.62 5.31 -55.23
C ALA A 160 5.99 6.26 -56.26
N PRO A 161 4.96 5.81 -57.00
CA PRO A 161 4.11 6.66 -57.83
C PRO A 161 3.50 7.81 -57.01
N GLU A 162 3.31 8.99 -57.61
CA GLU A 162 2.77 10.18 -56.93
C GLU A 162 1.44 9.93 -56.21
N ALA A 163 0.59 9.06 -56.74
CA ALA A 163 -0.70 8.69 -56.14
C ALA A 163 -0.58 8.00 -54.76
N LEU A 164 0.52 7.28 -54.49
CA LEU A 164 0.73 6.49 -53.26
C LEU A 164 1.55 7.23 -52.19
N ARG A 165 2.28 8.28 -52.57
CA ARG A 165 3.08 9.09 -51.65
C ARG A 165 2.28 9.65 -50.45
N PRO A 166 1.09 10.25 -50.61
CA PRO A 166 0.35 10.78 -49.47
C PRO A 166 -0.07 9.69 -48.48
N GLU A 167 -0.37 8.48 -48.96
CA GLU A 167 -0.75 7.35 -48.12
C GLU A 167 0.45 6.82 -47.31
N LEU A 168 1.62 6.70 -47.95
CA LEU A 168 2.87 6.32 -47.26
C LEU A 168 3.27 7.33 -46.17
N ALA A 169 3.14 8.63 -46.47
CA ALA A 169 3.40 9.69 -45.51
C ALA A 169 2.42 9.65 -44.33
N ALA A 170 1.13 9.37 -44.58
CA ALA A 170 0.13 9.23 -43.54
C ALA A 170 0.43 8.05 -42.59
N ILE A 171 0.82 6.89 -43.14
CA ILE A 171 1.20 5.70 -42.33
C ILE A 171 2.45 6.01 -41.48
N ALA A 172 3.44 6.71 -42.04
CA ALA A 172 4.64 7.09 -41.30
C ALA A 172 4.30 8.01 -40.10
N GLU A 173 3.39 8.96 -40.28
CA GLU A 173 2.90 9.82 -39.18
C GLU A 173 2.11 9.04 -38.12
N GLU A 174 1.27 8.09 -38.52
CA GLU A 174 0.55 7.23 -37.56
C GLU A 174 1.52 6.41 -36.71
N LEU A 175 2.56 5.85 -37.34
CA LEU A 175 3.62 5.11 -36.64
C LEU A 175 4.42 5.99 -35.67
N ARG A 176 4.64 7.28 -35.99
CA ARG A 176 5.26 8.24 -35.05
C ARG A 176 4.41 8.47 -33.80
N GLY A 177 3.08 8.37 -33.95
CA GLY A 177 2.12 8.55 -32.86
C GLY A 177 2.05 7.38 -31.87
N LEU A 178 2.36 6.15 -32.29
CA LEU A 178 2.11 4.90 -31.54
C LEU A 178 2.61 4.90 -30.09
N THR A 179 3.78 5.47 -29.83
CA THR A 179 4.41 5.46 -28.49
C THR A 179 4.46 6.84 -27.84
N ARG A 180 3.87 7.86 -28.45
CA ARG A 180 4.00 9.27 -28.02
C ARG A 180 3.39 9.55 -26.65
N GLY A 181 2.41 8.74 -26.23
CA GLY A 181 1.76 8.82 -24.92
C GLY A 181 2.62 8.31 -23.76
N PHE A 182 3.73 7.63 -24.05
CA PHE A 182 4.63 7.09 -23.03
C PHE A 182 5.89 7.93 -22.91
N LYS A 183 6.24 8.28 -21.68
CA LYS A 183 7.54 8.85 -21.33
C LYS A 183 8.41 7.72 -20.81
N VAL A 184 9.46 7.40 -21.58
CA VAL A 184 10.39 6.27 -21.38
C VAL A 184 11.83 6.69 -21.53
#